data_AF-A0A848CZW1-F1
#
_entry.id   AF-A0A848CZW1-F1
#
_cell.length_a   1.000
_cell.length_b   1.000
_cell.length_c   1.000
_cell.angle_alpha   90.00
_cell.angle_beta   90.00
_cell.angle_gamma   90.00
#
_symmetry.space_group_name_H-M   'P 1'
#
loop_
_entity.id
_entity.type
_entity.pdbx_description
1 polymer ?
#
loop_
_entity_poly.entity_id
_entity_poly.type
_entity_poly.pdbx_seq_one_letter_code
_entity_poly.pdbx_strand_id
1 'polypeptide(L)'
;MDDKIVNKAFEYVDAVAQKLGVAADYVYQLLVKQQIISAVPGLVIGLIFMIASYFLLKKSIPLLIDDDLDFFGFMSSVLGITVCAVTGVIIFFDNIGPLINPEYYAIKEIMSFVSGK
;
A
#
# COMPACT_ATOMS: atom_id res chain seq x y z
N MET A 1 49.44 -1.10 -25.02
CA MET A 1 48.06 -0.65 -24.75
C MET A 1 48.21 0.78 -24.27
N ASP A 2 47.59 1.75 -24.94
CA ASP A 2 47.89 3.17 -24.75
C ASP A 2 47.39 3.63 -23.36
N ASP A 3 48.28 3.95 -22.42
CA ASP A 3 47.96 4.26 -21.01
C ASP A 3 46.93 5.40 -20.89
N LYS A 4 46.85 6.28 -21.89
CA LYS A 4 45.82 7.32 -22.00
C LYS A 4 44.40 6.77 -22.18
N ILE A 5 44.23 5.64 -22.87
CA ILE A 5 42.93 5.00 -23.09
C ILE A 5 42.49 4.29 -21.80
N VAL A 6 43.44 3.67 -21.08
CA VAL A 6 43.19 3.02 -19.79
C VAL A 6 42.77 4.04 -18.74
N ASN A 7 43.48 5.17 -18.63
CA ASN A 7 43.12 6.23 -17.67
C ASN A 7 41.75 6.87 -17.96
N LYS A 8 41.42 7.11 -19.23
CA LYS A 8 40.07 7.58 -19.60
C LYS A 8 38.98 6.55 -19.28
N ALA A 9 39.26 5.27 -19.47
CA ALA A 9 38.32 4.21 -19.12
C ALA A 9 38.03 4.18 -17.61
N PHE A 10 39.06 4.30 -16.76
CA PHE A 10 38.89 4.43 -15.31
C PHE A 10 38.09 5.67 -14.92
N GLU A 11 38.36 6.82 -15.54
CA GLU A 11 37.62 8.06 -15.30
C GLU A 11 36.12 7.93 -15.66
N TYR A 12 35.80 7.25 -16.77
CA TYR A 12 34.41 6.94 -17.12
C TYR A 12 33.78 5.95 -16.15
N VAL A 13 34.51 4.95 -15.67
CA VAL A 13 34.03 3.99 -14.66
C VAL A 13 33.71 4.70 -13.34
N ASP A 14 34.59 5.57 -12.86
CA ASP A 14 34.37 6.36 -11.65
C ASP A 14 33.17 7.31 -11.81
N ALA A 15 33.06 7.98 -12.95
CA ALA A 15 31.93 8.86 -13.24
C ALA A 15 30.59 8.08 -13.31
N VAL A 16 30.60 6.86 -13.84
CA VAL A 16 29.42 5.98 -13.87
C VAL A 16 29.08 5.49 -12.46
N ALA A 17 30.05 5.04 -11.67
CA ALA A 17 29.84 4.61 -10.28
C ALA A 17 29.25 5.75 -9.42
N GLN A 18 29.75 6.97 -9.61
CA GLN A 18 29.26 8.15 -8.90
C GLN A 18 27.81 8.48 -9.31
N LYS A 19 27.49 8.43 -10.60
CA LYS A 19 26.12 8.63 -11.09
C LYS A 19 25.17 7.52 -10.64
N LEU A 20 25.63 6.28 -10.56
CA LEU A 20 24.86 5.15 -10.04
C LEU A 20 24.58 5.30 -8.55
N GLY A 21 25.56 5.75 -7.76
CA GLY A 21 25.37 6.05 -6.33
C GLY A 21 24.37 7.18 -6.10
N VAL A 22 24.48 8.28 -6.84
CA VAL A 22 23.52 9.40 -6.78
C VAL A 22 22.12 8.98 -7.25
N ALA A 23 22.04 8.12 -8.27
CA ALA A 23 20.77 7.57 -8.73
C ALA A 23 20.15 6.64 -7.68
N ALA A 24 20.95 5.80 -7.01
CA ALA A 24 20.46 4.92 -5.95
C ALA A 24 19.88 5.69 -4.76
N ASP A 25 20.54 6.78 -4.35
CA ASP A 25 20.04 7.66 -3.29
C ASP A 25 18.72 8.35 -3.71
N TYR A 26 18.66 8.86 -4.94
CA TYR A 26 17.44 9.47 -5.47
C TYR A 26 16.27 8.46 -5.58
N VAL A 27 16.55 7.23 -6.03
CA VAL A 27 15.55 6.16 -6.13
C VAL A 27 15.06 5.74 -4.75
N TYR A 28 15.95 5.63 -3.75
CA TYR A 28 15.54 5.34 -2.38
C TYR A 28 14.59 6.42 -1.84
N GLN A 29 14.97 7.70 -1.98
CA GLN A 29 14.11 8.82 -1.56
C GLN A 29 12.75 8.81 -2.29
N LEU A 30 12.73 8.42 -3.56
CA LEU A 30 11.49 8.28 -4.33
C LEU A 30 10.62 7.14 -3.80
N LEU A 31 11.21 5.98 -3.49
CA LEU A 31 10.50 4.83 -2.91
C LEU A 31 9.87 5.18 -1.57
N VAL A 32 10.59 5.88 -0.69
CA VAL A 32 10.05 6.35 0.59
C VAL A 32 8.83 7.26 0.37
N LYS A 33 8.90 8.20 -0.58
CA LYS A 33 7.76 9.07 -0.93
C LYS A 33 6.60 8.26 -1.52
N GLN A 34 6.89 7.25 -2.34
CA GLN A 34 5.88 6.39 -2.95
C GLN A 34 5.11 5.59 -1.91
N GLN A 35 5.76 5.11 -0.84
CA GLN A 35 5.10 4.42 0.26
C GLN A 35 4.03 5.30 0.94
N ILE A 36 4.35 6.58 1.19
CA ILE A 36 3.38 7.55 1.73
C ILE A 36 2.24 7.80 0.73
N ILE A 37 2.58 8.06 -0.54
CA ILE A 37 1.60 8.36 -1.60
C ILE A 37 0.65 7.18 -1.82
N SER A 38 1.12 5.94 -1.68
CA SER A 38 0.29 4.74 -1.82
C SER A 38 -0.56 4.46 -0.58
N ALA A 39 -0.04 4.75 0.61
CA ALA A 39 -0.73 4.50 1.88
C ALA A 39 -1.95 5.42 2.08
N VAL A 40 -1.84 6.71 1.71
CA VAL A 40 -2.89 7.70 1.95
C VAL A 40 -4.22 7.32 1.26
N PRO A 41 -4.27 7.00 -0.05
CA PRO A 41 -5.47 6.51 -0.71
C PRO A 41 -6.04 5.26 -0.05
N GLY A 42 -5.19 4.31 0.34
CA GLY A 42 -5.62 3.07 1.00
C GLY A 42 -6.33 3.34 2.33
N LEU A 43 -5.78 4.25 3.15
CA LEU A 43 -6.43 4.66 4.40
C LEU A 43 -7.78 5.35 4.17
N VAL A 44 -7.86 6.22 3.17
CA VAL A 44 -9.13 6.89 2.79
C VAL A 44 -10.16 5.86 2.33
N ILE A 45 -9.77 4.90 1.50
CA ILE A 45 -10.66 3.80 1.06
C ILE A 45 -11.11 2.96 2.26
N GLY A 46 -10.19 2.58 3.15
CA GLY A 46 -10.52 1.83 4.36
C GLY A 46 -11.54 2.55 5.24
N LEU A 47 -11.39 3.87 5.41
CA LEU A 47 -12.36 4.71 6.13
C LEU A 47 -13.71 4.78 5.43
N ILE A 48 -13.74 4.92 4.10
CA ILE A 48 -14.99 4.91 3.32
C ILE A 48 -15.74 3.59 3.53
N PHE A 49 -15.04 2.45 3.50
CA PHE A 49 -15.65 1.15 3.76
C PHE A 49 -16.19 1.02 5.19
N MET A 50 -15.49 1.56 6.20
CA MET A 50 -16.01 1.59 7.58
C MET A 50 -17.25 2.49 7.73
N ILE A 51 -17.28 3.64 7.05
CA ILE A 51 -18.45 4.52 7.05
C ILE A 51 -19.62 3.85 6.32
N ALA A 52 -19.35 3.22 5.17
CA ALA A 52 -20.36 2.49 4.42
C ALA A 52 -20.94 1.33 5.24
N SER A 53 -20.13 0.56 5.95
CA SER A 53 -20.61 -0.53 6.80
C SER A 53 -21.49 -0.01 7.94
N TYR A 54 -21.17 1.13 8.54
CA TYR A 54 -22.04 1.81 9.51
C TYR A 54 -23.41 2.19 8.93
N PHE A 55 -23.44 2.78 7.73
CA PHE A 55 -24.70 3.12 7.07
C PHE A 55 -25.53 1.89 6.69
N LEU A 56 -24.87 0.82 6.22
CA LEU A 56 -25.53 -0.45 5.92
C LEU A 56 -26.14 -1.07 7.18
N LEU A 57 -25.39 -1.10 8.30
CA LEU A 57 -25.92 -1.53 9.60
C LEU A 57 -27.15 -0.72 10.00
N LYS A 58 -27.06 0.62 9.94
CA LYS A 58 -28.17 1.50 10.29
C LYS A 58 -29.41 1.27 9.44
N LYS A 59 -29.24 0.95 8.16
CA LYS A 59 -30.34 0.64 7.23
C LYS A 59 -30.89 -0.77 7.43
N SER A 60 -30.06 -1.73 7.82
CA SER A 60 -30.50 -3.11 8.06
C SER A 60 -31.25 -3.27 9.37
N ILE A 61 -30.95 -2.51 10.42
CA ILE A 61 -31.68 -2.56 11.72
C ILE A 61 -33.21 -2.40 11.59
N PRO A 62 -33.77 -1.39 10.91
CA PRO A 62 -35.21 -1.27 10.78
C PRO A 62 -35.81 -2.40 9.92
N LEU A 63 -35.04 -2.91 8.95
CA LEU A 63 -35.45 -4.08 8.17
C LEU A 63 -35.55 -5.33 9.06
N LEU A 64 -34.58 -5.53 9.96
CA LEU A 64 -34.54 -6.65 10.91
C LEU A 64 -35.69 -6.70 11.92
N ILE A 65 -36.35 -5.57 12.14
CA ILE A 65 -37.48 -5.43 13.07
C ILE A 65 -38.81 -5.70 12.34
N ASP A 66 -38.81 -5.67 11.01
CA ASP A 66 -39.98 -5.97 10.19
C ASP A 66 -40.13 -7.49 9.99
N ASP A 67 -41.29 -8.05 10.34
CA ASP A 67 -41.55 -9.52 10.30
C ASP A 67 -41.61 -10.08 8.86
N ASP A 68 -41.64 -9.21 7.85
CA ASP A 68 -41.68 -9.56 6.42
C ASP A 68 -40.30 -9.94 5.83
N LEU A 69 -39.25 -9.95 6.64
CA LEU A 69 -37.90 -10.21 6.16
C LEU A 69 -37.59 -11.71 6.07
N ASP A 70 -37.62 -12.24 4.84
CA ASP A 70 -37.26 -13.64 4.58
C ASP A 70 -35.85 -13.98 5.08
N PHE A 71 -35.69 -15.19 5.64
CA PHE A 71 -34.42 -15.71 6.17
C PHE A 71 -33.21 -15.51 5.23
N PHE A 72 -33.43 -15.64 3.92
CA PHE A 72 -32.40 -15.40 2.90
C PHE A 72 -31.98 -13.92 2.82
N GLY A 73 -32.93 -12.99 2.91
CA GLY A 73 -32.65 -11.54 2.95
C GLY A 73 -31.87 -11.15 4.20
N PHE A 74 -32.22 -11.75 5.35
CA PHE A 74 -31.50 -11.57 6.60
C PHE A 74 -30.04 -12.01 6.47
N MET A 75 -29.83 -13.27 6.07
CA MET A 75 -28.48 -13.84 5.95
C MET A 75 -27.62 -13.10 4.93
N SER A 76 -28.20 -12.65 3.81
CA SER A 76 -27.49 -11.87 2.80
C SER A 76 -27.03 -10.51 3.34
N SER A 77 -27.89 -9.82 4.08
CA SER A 77 -27.57 -8.52 4.67
C SER A 77 -26.44 -8.62 5.72
N VAL A 78 -26.49 -9.62 6.60
CA VAL A 78 -25.47 -9.86 7.62
C VAL A 78 -24.12 -10.22 6.99
N LEU A 79 -24.12 -11.10 5.99
CA LEU A 79 -22.90 -11.45 5.24
C LEU A 79 -22.31 -10.25 4.51
N GLY A 80 -23.14 -9.47 3.81
CA GLY A 80 -22.70 -8.30 3.06
C GLY A 80 -22.06 -7.23 3.97
N ILE A 81 -22.68 -6.95 5.11
CA ILE A 81 -22.14 -6.03 6.11
C ILE A 81 -20.82 -6.55 6.68
N THR A 82 -20.76 -7.85 7.02
CA THR A 82 -19.57 -8.47 7.61
C THR A 82 -18.39 -8.40 6.64
N VAL A 83 -18.60 -8.76 5.37
CA VAL A 83 -17.57 -8.69 4.33
C VAL A 83 -17.11 -7.24 4.13
N CYS A 84 -18.04 -6.29 4.02
CA CYS A 84 -17.72 -4.88 3.84
C CYS A 84 -16.89 -4.32 5.01
N ALA A 85 -17.27 -4.64 6.26
CA ALA A 85 -16.56 -4.20 7.45
C ALA A 85 -15.16 -4.83 7.55
N VAL A 86 -15.04 -6.13 7.33
CA VAL A 86 -13.75 -6.85 7.39
C VAL A 86 -12.79 -6.32 6.31
N THR A 87 -13.26 -6.15 5.07
CA THR A 87 -12.44 -5.57 3.99
C THR A 87 -11.98 -4.17 4.34
N GLY A 88 -12.84 -3.30 4.88
CA GLY A 88 -12.45 -1.95 5.30
C GLY A 88 -11.36 -1.94 6.38
N VAL A 89 -11.47 -2.84 7.36
CA VAL A 89 -10.47 -3.00 8.43
C VAL A 89 -9.13 -3.47 7.88
N ILE A 90 -9.13 -4.50 7.02
CA ILE A 90 -7.89 -5.03 6.41
C ILE A 90 -7.18 -3.93 5.62
N ILE A 91 -7.89 -3.25 4.71
CA ILE A 91 -7.32 -2.17 3.90
C ILE A 91 -6.75 -1.07 4.80
N PHE A 92 -7.44 -0.70 5.87
CA PHE A 92 -6.96 0.34 6.78
C PHE A 92 -5.64 -0.06 7.47
N PHE A 93 -5.57 -1.27 8.03
CA PHE A 93 -4.38 -1.73 8.74
C PHE A 93 -3.19 -2.01 7.82
N ASP A 94 -3.42 -2.48 6.59
CA ASP A 94 -2.33 -2.69 5.62
C ASP A 94 -1.67 -1.37 5.20
N ASN A 95 -2.43 -0.27 5.21
CA ASN A 95 -1.95 1.03 4.77
C ASN A 95 -1.47 1.95 5.90
N ILE A 96 -1.72 1.63 7.18
CA ILE A 96 -1.24 2.45 8.29
C ILE A 96 0.28 2.30 8.52
N GLY A 97 0.81 1.09 8.28
CA GLY A 97 2.23 0.79 8.47
C GLY A 97 3.15 1.59 7.55
N PRO A 98 2.93 1.58 6.22
CA PRO A 98 3.72 2.36 5.27
C PRO A 98 3.59 3.88 5.48
N LEU A 99 2.49 4.36 6.08
CA LEU A 99 2.35 5.77 6.44
C LEU A 99 3.22 6.16 7.64
N ILE A 100 3.24 5.33 8.69
CA ILE A 100 3.97 5.64 9.94
C ILE A 100 5.47 5.44 9.77
N ASN A 101 5.89 4.41 9.05
CA ASN A 101 7.30 4.10 8.84
C ASN A 101 7.61 3.78 7.37
N PRO A 102 7.57 4.77 6.48
CA PRO A 102 7.75 4.56 5.05
C PRO A 102 9.15 4.05 4.69
N GLU A 103 10.17 4.41 5.46
CA GLU A 103 11.57 3.96 5.26
C GLU A 103 11.71 2.46 5.46
N TYR A 104 11.12 1.91 6.52
CA TYR A 104 11.11 0.46 6.74
C TYR A 104 10.45 -0.29 5.58
N TYR A 105 9.32 0.21 5.07
CA TYR A 105 8.60 -0.43 3.97
C TYR A 105 9.34 -0.30 2.63
N ALA A 106 10.01 0.82 2.37
CA ALA A 106 10.87 0.98 1.20
C ALA A 106 12.04 -0.01 1.23
N ILE A 107 12.71 -0.20 2.38
CA ILE A 107 13.79 -1.18 2.52
C ILE A 107 13.25 -2.61 2.36
N LYS A 108 12.09 -2.90 2.96
CA LYS A 108 11.43 -4.21 2.83
C LYS A 108 11.08 -4.51 1.37
N GLU A 109 10.61 -3.52 0.63
CA GLU A 109 10.29 -3.62 -0.79
C GLU A 109 11.56 -3.87 -1.65
N ILE A 110 12.64 -3.13 -1.38
CA ILE A 110 13.94 -3.39 -2.00
C ILE A 110 14.41 -4.82 -1.69
N MET A 111 14.25 -5.27 -0.44
CA MET A 111 14.62 -6.62 -0.03
C MET A 111 13.78 -7.69 -0.74
N SER A 112 12.47 -7.48 -0.97
CA SER A 112 11.66 -8.41 -1.76
C SER A 112 12.12 -8.45 -3.22
N PHE A 113 12.40 -7.29 -3.83
CA PHE A 113 12.94 -7.23 -5.20
C PHE A 113 14.27 -7.97 -5.34
N VAL A 114 15.19 -7.78 -4.39
CA VAL A 114 16.49 -8.46 -4.39
C VAL A 114 16.37 -9.95 -4.05
N SER A 115 15.44 -10.31 -3.17
CA SER A 115 15.17 -11.70 -2.81
C SER A 115 14.45 -12.49 -3.91
N GLY A 116 14.05 -11.85 -5.00
CA GLY A 116 13.36 -12.50 -6.14
C GLY A 116 11.99 -13.08 -5.77
N LYS A 117 11.34 -12.55 -4.72
CA LYS A 117 10.00 -12.92 -4.28
C LYS A 117 9.03 -11.77 -4.40
#